data_AF-A0A1G9X967-F1
#
_entry.id   AF-A0A1G9X967-F1
#
_cell.length_a   1.000
_cell.length_b   1.000
_cell.length_c   1.000
_cell.angle_alpha   90.00
_cell.angle_beta   90.00
_cell.angle_gamma   90.00
#
_symmetry.space_group_name_H-M   'P 1'
#
loop_
_entity.id
_entity.type
_entity.pdbx_description
1 polymer ?
#
loop_
_entity_poly.entity_id
_entity_poly.type
_entity_poly.pdbx_seq_one_letter_code
_entity_poly.pdbx_strand_id
1 'polypeptide(L)'
;MSELREEVAAYGRHLAHYDRWFERCLQRFSQRIRCAAGCSACCRALFDISLLDAALLQEGLRRLPAKVQTQVAERAWAIIARLQQRWPGFDHPFTLNHLPEDQWEVPEEDDTPCPLLDAQGRCLVYAYRPATCRLHGLPNIDEGGEVFQAQSCSHNFPGEDALEILELRADFRTVFREEAHLYRRFAEKVWGSPEVQADTFIAAVPFIDFTVLGARKRHDKL
;
A
#
# COMPACT_ATOMS: atom_id res chain seq x y z
N MET A 1 2.69 -9.25 17.32
CA MET A 1 1.46 -9.39 16.51
C MET A 1 0.16 -9.44 17.32
N SER A 2 0.07 -10.15 18.46
CA SER A 2 -1.19 -10.23 19.23
C SER A 2 -1.74 -8.85 19.60
N GLU A 3 -0.87 -7.91 19.99
CA GLU A 3 -1.25 -6.57 20.45
C GLU A 3 -1.76 -5.64 19.33
N LEU A 4 -1.35 -5.88 18.08
CA LEU A 4 -1.73 -5.07 16.90
C LEU A 4 -2.93 -5.65 16.15
N ARG A 5 -3.43 -6.82 16.57
CA ARG A 5 -4.47 -7.56 15.84
C ARG A 5 -5.76 -6.74 15.68
N GLU A 6 -6.12 -5.99 16.71
CA GLU A 6 -7.33 -5.18 16.71
C GLU A 6 -7.25 -4.03 15.70
N GLU A 7 -6.14 -3.31 15.67
CA GLU A 7 -5.89 -2.17 14.78
C GLU A 7 -5.83 -2.64 13.34
N VAL A 8 -5.09 -3.71 13.06
CA VAL A 8 -5.01 -4.30 11.72
C VAL A 8 -6.39 -4.79 11.25
N ALA A 9 -7.19 -5.40 12.14
CA ALA A 9 -8.54 -5.82 11.79
C ALA A 9 -9.50 -4.63 11.57
N ALA A 10 -9.38 -3.57 12.36
CA ALA A 10 -10.14 -2.33 12.16
C ALA A 10 -9.78 -1.66 10.84
N TYR A 11 -8.48 -1.61 10.53
CA TYR A 11 -7.98 -1.10 9.26
C TYR A 11 -8.46 -1.92 8.06
N GLY A 12 -8.41 -3.25 8.14
CA GLY A 12 -8.96 -4.12 7.10
C GLY A 12 -10.46 -3.87 6.84
N ARG A 13 -11.26 -3.58 7.88
CA ARG A 13 -12.67 -3.17 7.71
C ARG A 13 -12.80 -1.79 7.08
N HIS A 14 -11.92 -0.86 7.44
CA HIS A 14 -11.88 0.48 6.86
C HIS A 14 -11.58 0.45 5.36
N LEU A 15 -10.63 -0.38 4.91
CA LEU A 15 -10.29 -0.51 3.49
C LEU A 15 -11.45 -0.99 2.61
N ALA A 16 -12.48 -1.62 3.21
CA ALA A 16 -13.70 -1.98 2.49
C ALA A 16 -14.47 -0.76 1.96
N HIS A 17 -14.24 0.45 2.48
CA HIS A 17 -14.79 1.68 1.90
C HIS A 17 -14.25 1.92 0.48
N TYR A 18 -12.94 1.73 0.27
CA TYR A 18 -12.34 1.83 -1.05
C TYR A 18 -12.82 0.73 -1.98
N ASP A 19 -12.95 -0.51 -1.48
CA ASP A 19 -13.44 -1.63 -2.29
C ASP A 19 -14.87 -1.38 -2.79
N ARG A 20 -15.78 -0.90 -1.91
CA ARG A 20 -17.15 -0.56 -2.28
C ARG A 20 -17.22 0.62 -3.27
N TRP A 21 -16.40 1.64 -3.05
CA TRP A 21 -16.29 2.77 -3.98
C TRP A 21 -15.84 2.30 -5.37
N PHE A 22 -14.77 1.50 -5.42
CA PHE A 22 -14.21 1.01 -6.66
C PHE A 22 -15.18 0.07 -7.38
N GLU A 23 -15.85 -0.83 -6.65
CA GLU A 23 -16.85 -1.74 -7.19
C GLU A 23 -18.04 -0.98 -7.79
N ARG A 24 -18.53 0.08 -7.12
CA ARG A 24 -19.56 0.97 -7.67
C ARG A 24 -19.10 1.60 -9.00
N CYS A 25 -17.86 2.08 -9.05
CA CYS A 25 -17.29 2.66 -10.28
C CYS A 25 -17.19 1.61 -11.39
N LEU A 26 -16.72 0.39 -11.08
CA LEU A 26 -16.68 -0.73 -12.01
C LEU A 26 -18.06 -1.09 -12.57
N GLN A 27 -19.08 -1.18 -11.72
CA GLN A 27 -20.45 -1.48 -12.15
C GLN A 27 -21.00 -0.42 -13.10
N ARG A 28 -20.68 0.86 -12.84
CA ARG A 28 -21.13 2.00 -13.66
C ARG A 28 -20.35 2.15 -14.96
N PHE A 29 -19.06 1.85 -14.95
CA PHE A 29 -18.10 2.17 -16.00
C PHE A 29 -17.32 0.96 -16.52
N SER A 30 -17.93 -0.23 -16.50
CA SER A 30 -17.29 -1.52 -16.84
C SER A 30 -16.60 -1.57 -18.21
N GLN A 31 -17.10 -0.81 -19.19
CA GLN A 31 -16.47 -0.72 -20.53
C GLN A 31 -15.25 0.21 -20.58
N ARG A 32 -15.11 1.09 -19.57
CA ARG A 32 -14.06 2.12 -19.49
C ARG A 32 -12.99 1.79 -18.44
N ILE A 33 -13.26 0.86 -17.53
CA ILE A 33 -12.32 0.43 -16.50
C ILE A 33 -11.83 -0.98 -16.82
N ARG A 34 -10.51 -1.16 -16.98
CA ARG A 34 -9.86 -2.45 -17.23
C ARG A 34 -9.36 -3.14 -15.98
N CYS A 35 -9.23 -2.41 -14.87
CA CYS A 35 -8.73 -2.94 -13.61
C CYS A 35 -9.68 -4.01 -13.04
N ALA A 36 -9.14 -5.20 -12.78
CA ALA A 36 -9.84 -6.31 -12.13
C ALA A 36 -8.82 -7.24 -11.45
N ALA A 37 -9.28 -8.20 -10.65
CA ALA A 37 -8.42 -9.27 -10.15
C ALA A 37 -7.72 -10.00 -11.31
N GLY A 38 -6.39 -10.00 -11.34
CA GLY A 38 -5.59 -10.52 -12.45
C GLY A 38 -5.09 -9.47 -13.45
N CYS A 39 -5.53 -8.23 -13.35
CA CYS A 39 -4.81 -7.10 -13.94
C CYS A 39 -3.55 -6.83 -13.11
N SER A 40 -2.39 -6.75 -13.77
CA SER A 40 -1.09 -6.48 -13.15
C SER A 40 -0.34 -5.31 -13.78
N ALA A 41 -1.02 -4.51 -14.61
CA ALA A 41 -0.41 -3.38 -15.30
C ALA A 41 0.15 -2.34 -14.30
N CYS A 42 -0.61 -2.04 -13.23
CA CYS A 42 -0.11 -1.19 -12.14
C CYS A 42 0.73 -1.96 -11.11
N CYS A 43 0.83 -3.30 -11.16
CA CYS A 43 1.60 -4.09 -10.19
C CYS A 43 3.07 -4.28 -10.62
N ARG A 44 3.60 -3.32 -11.37
CA ARG A 44 4.96 -3.27 -11.91
C ARG A 44 5.53 -1.88 -11.65
N ALA A 45 5.68 -1.57 -10.37
CA ALA A 45 6.28 -0.35 -9.87
C ALA A 45 6.65 -0.57 -8.39
N LEU A 46 7.61 0.20 -7.90
CA LEU A 46 7.86 0.29 -6.46
C LEU A 46 6.78 1.18 -5.85
N PHE A 47 6.00 0.59 -4.94
CA PHE A 47 5.02 1.32 -4.13
C PHE A 47 5.53 1.38 -2.70
N ASP A 48 5.63 2.59 -2.18
CA ASP A 48 5.60 2.83 -0.76
C ASP A 48 4.18 2.58 -0.23
N ILE A 49 4.13 2.05 0.99
CA ILE A 49 2.91 1.77 1.73
C ILE A 49 3.15 2.11 3.20
N SER A 50 2.08 2.48 3.90
CA SER A 50 2.16 2.72 5.33
C SER A 50 2.55 1.44 6.08
N LEU A 51 3.18 1.58 7.25
CA LEU A 51 3.46 0.40 8.09
C LEU A 51 2.18 -0.31 8.59
N LEU A 52 1.04 0.37 8.61
CA LEU A 52 -0.24 -0.25 8.90
C LEU A 52 -0.73 -1.13 7.73
N ASP A 53 -0.56 -0.65 6.49
CA ASP A 53 -0.73 -1.47 5.28
C ASP A 53 0.21 -2.67 5.29
N ALA A 54 1.48 -2.48 5.66
CA ALA A 54 2.45 -3.56 5.77
C ALA A 54 2.01 -4.62 6.79
N ALA A 55 1.49 -4.21 7.95
CA ALA A 55 0.98 -5.11 8.97
C ALA A 55 -0.23 -5.93 8.47
N LEU A 56 -1.16 -5.31 7.74
CA LEU A 56 -2.28 -6.00 7.08
C LEU A 56 -1.80 -6.97 6.00
N LEU A 57 -0.86 -6.55 5.16
CA LEU A 57 -0.33 -7.37 4.07
C LEU A 57 0.40 -8.60 4.61
N GLN A 58 1.12 -8.44 5.73
CA GLN A 58 1.80 -9.54 6.43
C GLN A 58 0.81 -10.59 6.98
N GLU A 59 -0.40 -10.19 7.38
CA GLU A 59 -1.47 -11.14 7.74
C GLU A 59 -1.92 -11.98 6.54
N GLY A 60 -2.05 -11.35 5.35
CA GLY A 60 -2.32 -12.07 4.11
C GLY A 60 -1.20 -13.06 3.75
N LEU A 61 0.05 -12.64 3.88
CA LEU A 61 1.22 -13.47 3.61
C LEU A 61 1.28 -14.71 4.51
N ARG A 62 1.05 -14.56 5.81
CA ARG A 62 1.07 -15.68 6.77
C ARG A 62 0.03 -16.77 6.47
N ARG A 63 -1.01 -16.44 5.72
CA ARG A 63 -2.08 -17.37 5.31
C ARG A 63 -1.72 -18.20 4.08
N LEU A 64 -0.66 -17.81 3.35
CA LEU A 64 -0.18 -18.57 2.20
C LEU A 64 0.50 -19.87 2.66
N PRO A 65 0.58 -20.91 1.81
CA PRO A 65 1.39 -22.08 2.10
C PRO A 65 2.86 -21.70 2.34
N ALA A 66 3.54 -22.37 3.29
CA ALA A 66 4.92 -22.04 3.66
C ALA A 66 5.87 -21.95 2.45
N LYS A 67 5.74 -22.87 1.49
CA LYS A 67 6.49 -22.84 0.22
C LYS A 67 6.28 -21.54 -0.57
N VAL A 68 5.05 -21.06 -0.63
CA VAL A 68 4.71 -19.81 -1.33
C VAL A 68 5.25 -18.61 -0.57
N GLN A 69 5.21 -18.62 0.77
CA GLN A 69 5.83 -17.59 1.59
C GLN A 69 7.34 -17.48 1.31
N THR A 70 8.06 -18.61 1.25
CA THR A 70 9.48 -18.64 0.88
C THR A 70 9.72 -18.05 -0.51
N GLN A 71 8.91 -18.44 -1.51
CA GLN A 71 9.03 -17.90 -2.87
C GLN A 71 8.76 -16.40 -2.95
N VAL A 72 7.80 -15.88 -2.16
CA VAL A 72 7.58 -14.43 -2.05
C VAL A 72 8.81 -13.77 -1.41
N ALA A 73 9.32 -14.31 -0.29
CA ALA A 73 10.49 -13.76 0.39
C ALA A 73 11.73 -13.73 -0.52
N GLU A 74 12.01 -14.79 -1.28
CA GLU A 74 13.13 -14.82 -2.23
C GLU A 74 13.02 -13.70 -3.29
N ARG A 75 11.83 -13.53 -3.90
CA ARG A 75 11.59 -12.46 -4.88
C ARG A 75 11.68 -11.08 -4.26
N ALA A 76 11.11 -10.92 -3.07
CA ALA A 76 11.14 -9.69 -2.30
C ALA A 76 12.58 -9.29 -1.93
N TRP A 77 13.41 -10.25 -1.50
CA TRP A 77 14.82 -10.01 -1.21
C TRP A 77 15.61 -9.59 -2.44
N ALA A 78 15.34 -10.18 -3.61
CA ALA A 78 15.96 -9.76 -4.86
C ALA A 78 15.64 -8.30 -5.21
N ILE A 79 14.47 -7.80 -4.83
CA ILE A 79 14.11 -6.38 -4.97
C ILE A 79 14.87 -5.54 -3.93
N ILE A 80 14.83 -5.91 -2.65
CA ILE A 80 15.57 -5.21 -1.57
C ILE A 80 17.05 -5.08 -1.90
N ALA A 81 17.70 -6.15 -2.39
CA ALA A 81 19.11 -6.13 -2.74
C ALA A 81 19.42 -5.09 -3.83
N ARG A 82 18.52 -4.87 -4.79
CA ARG A 82 18.65 -3.79 -5.79
C ARG A 82 18.41 -2.42 -5.15
N LEU A 83 17.39 -2.31 -4.30
CA LEU A 83 17.11 -1.07 -3.57
C LEU A 83 18.30 -0.64 -2.70
N GLN A 84 18.97 -1.57 -2.04
CA GLN A 84 20.13 -1.28 -1.19
C GLN A 84 21.36 -0.82 -1.98
N GLN A 85 21.48 -1.16 -3.27
CA GLN A 85 22.51 -0.58 -4.13
C GLN A 85 22.26 0.91 -4.38
N ARG A 86 20.99 1.32 -4.44
CA ARG A 86 20.57 2.72 -4.62
C ARG A 86 20.53 3.48 -3.30
N TRP A 87 20.02 2.85 -2.26
CA TRP A 87 19.83 3.37 -0.92
C TRP A 87 20.47 2.44 0.12
N PRO A 88 21.80 2.55 0.35
CA PRO A 88 22.50 1.68 1.31
C PRO A 88 21.96 1.75 2.75
N GLY A 89 21.25 2.84 3.08
CA GLY A 89 20.57 3.01 4.38
C GLY A 89 19.22 2.29 4.49
N PHE A 90 18.71 1.68 3.41
CA PHE A 90 17.48 0.89 3.44
C PHE A 90 17.74 -0.50 4.02
N ASP A 91 17.94 -0.54 5.33
CA ASP A 91 18.19 -1.75 6.12
C ASP A 91 17.17 -1.86 7.27
N HIS A 92 17.21 -2.96 8.02
CA HIS A 92 16.30 -3.24 9.12
C HIS A 92 16.16 -2.01 10.07
N PRO A 93 14.92 -1.54 10.33
CA PRO A 93 13.65 -2.24 10.16
C PRO A 93 12.93 -2.02 8.81
N PHE A 94 13.65 -1.58 7.77
CA PHE A 94 13.15 -1.32 6.42
C PHE A 94 12.08 -0.22 6.34
N THR A 95 12.26 0.85 7.12
CA THR A 95 11.42 2.05 7.06
C THR A 95 12.05 3.10 6.15
N LEU A 96 11.22 3.79 5.37
CA LEU A 96 11.68 4.81 4.43
C LEU A 96 12.03 6.14 5.12
N ASN A 97 11.51 6.41 6.31
CA ASN A 97 11.69 7.67 7.05
C ASN A 97 13.13 8.09 7.31
N HIS A 98 14.08 7.15 7.21
CA HIS A 98 15.50 7.42 7.41
C HIS A 98 16.24 7.64 6.08
N LEU A 99 15.56 7.51 4.94
CA LEU A 99 16.12 7.75 3.62
C LEU A 99 16.02 9.25 3.29
N PRO A 100 17.08 9.86 2.74
CA PRO A 100 17.08 11.27 2.36
C PRO A 100 15.96 11.59 1.36
N GLU A 101 15.08 12.55 1.66
CA GLU A 101 13.91 12.90 0.83
C GLU A 101 14.27 13.23 -0.64
N ASP A 102 15.45 13.78 -0.89
CA ASP A 102 15.99 14.11 -2.22
C ASP A 102 16.34 12.86 -3.06
N GLN A 103 16.24 11.67 -2.49
CA GLN A 103 16.52 10.40 -3.15
C GLN A 103 15.27 9.53 -3.36
N TRP A 104 14.07 10.04 -3.03
CA TRP A 104 12.80 9.29 -3.10
C TRP A 104 12.16 9.26 -4.49
N GLU A 105 12.81 9.78 -5.53
CA GLU A 105 12.31 9.65 -6.90
C GLU A 105 12.37 8.18 -7.33
N VAL A 106 11.24 7.49 -7.20
CA VAL A 106 11.00 6.20 -7.87
C VAL A 106 11.03 6.49 -9.37
N PRO A 107 11.86 5.77 -10.17
CA PRO A 107 11.91 5.99 -11.61
C PRO A 107 10.52 5.87 -12.24
N GLU A 108 10.17 6.80 -13.12
CA GLU A 108 8.90 6.77 -13.87
C GLU A 108 8.74 5.46 -14.68
N GLU A 109 9.85 4.79 -14.99
CA GLU A 109 9.93 3.53 -15.74
C GLU A 109 10.47 2.35 -14.89
N ASP A 110 10.02 2.20 -13.64
CA ASP A 110 10.31 0.98 -12.87
C ASP A 110 9.30 -0.14 -13.16
N ASP A 111 9.63 -1.05 -14.06
CA ASP A 111 8.81 -2.23 -14.40
C ASP A 111 8.96 -3.40 -13.40
N THR A 112 9.57 -3.20 -12.21
CA THR A 112 9.78 -4.25 -11.21
C THR A 112 8.46 -4.90 -10.81
N PRO A 113 8.26 -6.20 -11.11
CA PRO A 113 7.02 -6.88 -10.74
C PRO A 113 6.89 -6.96 -9.22
N CYS A 114 5.69 -6.68 -8.72
CA CYS A 114 5.38 -6.86 -7.31
C CYS A 114 5.68 -8.31 -6.87
N PRO A 115 6.38 -8.53 -5.74
CA PRO A 115 6.79 -9.88 -5.30
C PRO A 115 5.60 -10.77 -4.92
N LEU A 116 4.39 -10.20 -4.84
CA LEU A 116 3.15 -10.88 -4.51
C LEU A 116 2.37 -11.37 -5.73
N LEU A 117 2.85 -11.12 -6.96
CA LEU A 117 2.21 -11.65 -8.16
C LEU A 117 2.53 -13.14 -8.33
N ASP A 118 1.56 -13.97 -8.72
CA ASP A 118 1.84 -15.33 -9.18
C ASP A 118 2.36 -15.33 -10.63
N ALA A 119 2.68 -16.51 -11.16
CA ALA A 119 3.16 -16.65 -12.54
C ALA A 119 2.12 -16.24 -13.61
N GLN A 120 0.85 -16.08 -13.23
CA GLN A 120 -0.23 -15.59 -14.09
C GLN A 120 -0.51 -14.09 -13.88
N GLY A 121 0.29 -13.39 -13.06
CA GLY A 121 0.11 -11.98 -12.76
C GLY A 121 -1.04 -11.69 -11.81
N ARG A 122 -1.53 -12.67 -11.04
CA ARG A 122 -2.57 -12.46 -10.02
C ARG A 122 -1.93 -12.21 -8.66
N CYS A 123 -2.47 -11.27 -7.89
CA CYS A 123 -1.99 -11.03 -6.53
C CYS A 123 -2.34 -12.21 -5.61
N LEU A 124 -1.33 -12.82 -5.01
CA LEU A 124 -1.46 -13.95 -4.07
C LEU A 124 -2.24 -13.59 -2.80
N VAL A 125 -2.28 -12.31 -2.45
CA VAL A 125 -2.92 -11.78 -1.23
C VAL A 125 -3.92 -10.67 -1.55
N TYR A 126 -4.65 -10.79 -2.67
CA TYR A 126 -5.51 -9.72 -3.20
C TYR A 126 -6.47 -9.11 -2.16
N ALA A 127 -7.05 -9.92 -1.27
CA ALA A 127 -7.94 -9.44 -0.19
C ALA A 127 -7.23 -8.59 0.88
N TYR A 128 -5.92 -8.73 1.01
CA TYR A 128 -5.04 -8.03 1.95
C TYR A 128 -4.17 -6.99 1.25
N ARG A 129 -4.49 -6.61 -0.01
CA ARG A 129 -3.73 -5.59 -0.73
C ARG A 129 -3.66 -4.29 0.11
N PRO A 130 -2.69 -3.40 -0.12
CA PRO A 130 -2.62 -2.09 0.54
C PRO A 130 -3.69 -1.07 0.08
N ALA A 131 -3.84 0.05 0.78
CA ALA A 131 -4.72 1.16 0.37
C ALA A 131 -4.37 1.72 -1.02
N THR A 132 -3.07 1.96 -1.29
CA THR A 132 -2.60 2.42 -2.60
C THR A 132 -3.06 1.52 -3.76
N CYS A 133 -3.03 0.20 -3.56
CA CYS A 133 -3.50 -0.76 -4.57
C CYS A 133 -5.03 -0.77 -4.79
N ARG A 134 -5.83 -0.24 -3.85
CA ARG A 134 -7.29 -0.05 -4.02
C ARG A 134 -7.62 1.26 -4.72
N LEU A 135 -6.80 2.28 -4.50
CA LEU A 135 -7.07 3.64 -4.94
C LEU A 135 -6.51 3.93 -6.33
N HIS A 136 -5.28 3.49 -6.62
CA HIS A 136 -4.53 3.85 -7.83
C HIS A 136 -5.26 3.61 -9.16
N GLY A 137 -6.24 2.71 -9.21
CA GLY A 137 -7.01 2.46 -10.42
C GLY A 137 -7.77 3.70 -10.93
N LEU A 138 -8.16 4.64 -10.07
CA LEU A 138 -9.01 5.78 -10.40
C LEU A 138 -8.54 7.03 -9.64
N PRO A 139 -8.84 8.26 -10.11
CA PRO A 139 -8.51 9.45 -9.36
C PRO A 139 -9.32 9.52 -8.06
N ASN A 140 -8.69 10.03 -6.99
CA ASN A 140 -9.33 10.20 -5.68
C ASN A 140 -9.84 11.63 -5.56
N ILE A 141 -11.14 11.82 -5.80
CA ILE A 141 -11.77 13.15 -5.85
C ILE A 141 -12.88 13.20 -4.80
N ASP A 142 -12.77 14.13 -3.87
CA ASP A 142 -13.77 14.36 -2.82
C ASP A 142 -15.13 14.76 -3.43
N GLU A 143 -16.23 14.57 -2.70
CA GLU A 143 -17.54 15.08 -3.12
C GLU A 143 -17.52 16.60 -3.34
N GLY A 144 -16.77 17.32 -2.50
CA GLY A 144 -16.52 18.75 -2.64
C GLY A 144 -15.65 19.16 -3.84
N GLY A 145 -15.10 18.20 -4.59
CA GLY A 145 -14.25 18.42 -5.75
C GLY A 145 -12.77 18.62 -5.45
N GLU A 146 -12.33 18.52 -4.19
CA GLU A 146 -10.91 18.47 -3.86
C GLU A 146 -10.28 17.21 -4.45
N VAL A 147 -9.19 17.38 -5.19
CA VAL A 147 -8.43 16.28 -5.79
C VAL A 147 -7.34 15.87 -4.81
N PHE A 148 -7.50 14.71 -4.18
CA PHE A 148 -6.49 14.12 -3.30
C PHE A 148 -5.40 13.38 -4.09
N GLN A 149 -5.78 12.73 -5.19
CA GLN A 149 -4.85 12.04 -6.09
C GLN A 149 -5.36 12.12 -7.52
N ALA A 150 -4.60 12.78 -8.40
CA ALA A 150 -4.96 12.90 -9.81
C ALA A 150 -4.48 11.71 -10.67
N GLN A 151 -3.32 11.16 -10.34
CA GLN A 151 -2.74 10.06 -11.11
C GLN A 151 -3.57 8.79 -10.93
N SER A 152 -3.86 8.12 -12.03
CA SER A 152 -4.58 6.85 -12.05
C SER A 152 -4.05 5.95 -13.17
N CYS A 153 -4.51 4.69 -13.19
CA CYS A 153 -4.07 3.73 -14.20
C CYS A 153 -4.39 4.21 -15.62
N SER A 154 -3.36 4.33 -16.47
CA SER A 154 -3.46 4.76 -17.87
C SER A 154 -4.32 3.85 -18.78
N HIS A 155 -4.71 2.69 -18.28
CA HIS A 155 -5.61 1.77 -18.98
C HIS A 155 -7.10 2.00 -18.69
N ASN A 156 -7.43 2.82 -17.68
CA ASN A 156 -8.80 3.21 -17.37
C ASN A 156 -9.13 4.54 -18.04
N PHE A 157 -10.37 4.69 -18.52
CA PHE A 157 -10.86 5.87 -19.23
C PHE A 157 -9.95 6.30 -20.41
N PRO A 158 -9.61 5.39 -21.35
CA PRO A 158 -8.70 5.71 -22.43
C PRO A 158 -9.27 6.84 -23.33
N GLY A 159 -8.55 7.95 -23.41
CA GLY A 159 -8.94 9.12 -24.21
C GLY A 159 -9.98 10.02 -23.54
N GLU A 160 -10.27 9.81 -22.25
CA GLU A 160 -11.14 10.66 -21.44
C GLU A 160 -10.37 11.21 -20.23
N ASP A 161 -10.75 12.40 -19.76
CA ASP A 161 -10.23 12.91 -18.49
C ASP A 161 -11.10 12.41 -17.33
N ALA A 162 -10.57 11.47 -16.56
CA ALA A 162 -11.27 10.90 -15.41
C ALA A 162 -11.53 11.93 -14.29
N LEU A 163 -10.79 13.06 -14.26
CA LEU A 163 -10.99 14.12 -13.26
C LEU A 163 -12.34 14.82 -13.40
N GLU A 164 -12.89 14.83 -14.61
CA GLU A 164 -14.16 15.49 -14.93
C GLU A 164 -15.40 14.60 -14.65
N ILE A 165 -15.19 13.33 -14.27
CA ILE A 165 -16.29 12.37 -14.07
C ILE A 165 -16.82 12.44 -12.65
N LEU A 166 -17.94 13.15 -12.47
CA LEU A 166 -18.56 13.39 -11.16
C LEU A 166 -18.91 12.10 -10.40
N GLU A 167 -19.31 11.03 -11.07
CA GLU A 167 -19.68 9.78 -10.39
C GLU A 167 -18.48 8.98 -9.83
N LEU A 168 -17.25 9.36 -10.18
CA LEU A 168 -16.04 8.84 -9.54
C LEU A 168 -15.80 9.45 -8.15
N ARG A 169 -16.46 10.57 -7.82
CA ARG A 169 -16.29 11.24 -6.53
C ARG A 169 -16.80 10.38 -5.36
N ALA A 170 -16.20 10.58 -4.20
CA ALA A 170 -16.61 9.96 -2.94
C ALA A 170 -16.20 10.82 -1.75
N ASP A 171 -16.73 10.53 -0.55
CA ASP A 171 -16.38 11.20 0.70
C ASP A 171 -14.97 10.79 1.18
N PHE A 172 -13.96 11.06 0.36
CA PHE A 172 -12.57 10.74 0.63
C PHE A 172 -12.05 11.51 1.83
N ARG A 173 -12.51 12.74 2.06
CA ARG A 173 -12.11 13.50 3.25
C ARG A 173 -12.43 12.77 4.54
N THR A 174 -13.64 12.24 4.69
CA THR A 174 -14.02 11.50 5.90
C THR A 174 -13.28 10.17 5.97
N VAL A 175 -13.17 9.46 4.83
CA VAL A 175 -12.49 8.16 4.79
C VAL A 175 -11.00 8.30 5.13
N PHE A 176 -10.27 9.24 4.53
CA PHE A 176 -8.85 9.47 4.85
C PHE A 176 -8.62 9.98 6.26
N ARG A 177 -9.57 10.76 6.82
CA ARG A 177 -9.49 11.15 8.24
C ARG A 177 -9.58 9.93 9.16
N GLU A 178 -10.49 9.01 8.89
CA GLU A 178 -10.62 7.78 9.67
C GLU A 178 -9.40 6.86 9.49
N GLU A 179 -8.86 6.75 8.28
CA GLU A 179 -7.58 6.06 8.03
C GLU A 179 -6.45 6.65 8.90
N ALA A 180 -6.32 7.99 8.91
CA ALA A 180 -5.33 8.66 9.75
C ALA A 180 -5.57 8.39 11.26
N HIS A 181 -6.82 8.35 11.72
CA HIS A 181 -7.13 7.99 13.11
C HIS A 181 -6.74 6.54 13.45
N LEU A 182 -6.96 5.60 12.54
CA LEU A 182 -6.56 4.21 12.70
C LEU A 182 -5.03 4.08 12.72
N TYR A 183 -4.34 4.82 11.86
CA TYR A 183 -2.89 4.87 11.84
C TYR A 183 -2.33 5.41 13.17
N ARG A 184 -2.88 6.50 13.71
CA ARG A 184 -2.46 7.05 15.02
C ARG A 184 -2.60 6.04 16.16
N ARG A 185 -3.69 5.25 16.17
CA ARG A 185 -3.88 4.17 17.16
C ARG A 185 -2.85 3.06 17.01
N PHE A 186 -2.55 2.67 15.77
CA PHE A 186 -1.48 1.73 15.46
C PHE A 186 -0.12 2.27 15.93
N ALA A 187 0.18 3.53 15.63
CA ALA A 187 1.43 4.18 16.00
C ALA A 187 1.62 4.28 17.52
N GLU A 188 0.55 4.58 18.26
CA GLU A 188 0.57 4.54 19.73
C GLU A 188 0.97 3.16 20.26
N LYS A 189 0.48 2.07 19.66
CA LYS A 189 0.85 0.71 20.08
C LYS A 189 2.29 0.34 19.72
N VAL A 190 2.74 0.70 18.52
CA VAL A 190 4.10 0.37 18.07
C VAL A 190 5.12 1.24 18.80
N TRP A 191 5.00 2.56 18.73
CA TRP A 191 6.03 3.50 19.20
C TRP A 191 5.69 4.18 20.52
N GLY A 192 4.47 4.08 21.05
CA GLY A 192 4.04 4.89 22.21
C GLY A 192 3.93 6.37 21.88
N SER A 193 3.79 6.69 20.59
CA SER A 193 3.60 8.05 20.09
C SER A 193 2.66 7.99 18.88
N PRO A 194 1.51 8.69 18.91
CA PRO A 194 0.53 8.63 17.84
C PRO A 194 0.94 9.49 16.63
N GLU A 195 1.95 10.36 16.79
CA GLU A 195 2.41 11.28 15.75
C GLU A 195 3.42 10.63 14.78
N VAL A 196 4.01 9.49 15.16
CA VAL A 196 4.98 8.79 14.31
C VAL A 196 4.25 8.18 13.13
N GLN A 197 4.60 8.60 11.92
CA GLN A 197 4.22 7.94 10.66
C GLN A 197 5.44 7.32 10.02
N ALA A 198 5.26 6.16 9.39
CA ALA A 198 6.35 5.47 8.74
C ALA A 198 5.86 4.59 7.60
N ASP A 199 6.61 4.66 6.51
CA ASP A 199 6.33 3.95 5.27
C ASP A 199 7.42 2.95 4.95
N THR A 200 7.10 2.01 4.08
CA THR A 200 7.97 0.93 3.63
C THR A 200 7.63 0.53 2.20
N PHE A 201 8.52 -0.19 1.52
CA PHE A 201 8.15 -0.82 0.24
C PHE A 201 7.43 -2.15 0.47
N ILE A 202 6.51 -2.51 -0.43
CA ILE A 202 5.86 -3.83 -0.44
C ILE A 202 6.87 -4.99 -0.33
N ALA A 203 8.05 -4.85 -0.97
CA ALA A 203 9.11 -5.84 -0.92
C ALA A 203 9.71 -6.05 0.48
N ALA A 204 9.66 -5.07 1.37
CA ALA A 204 10.17 -5.22 2.74
C ALA A 204 9.23 -5.98 3.67
N VAL A 205 7.92 -6.04 3.36
CA VAL A 205 6.87 -6.60 4.22
C VAL A 205 7.18 -7.99 4.81
N PRO A 206 7.74 -8.97 4.06
CA PRO A 206 8.09 -10.28 4.63
C PRO A 206 9.13 -10.22 5.76
N PHE A 207 9.93 -9.14 5.83
CA PHE A 207 11.09 -8.99 6.71
C PHE A 207 10.88 -8.01 7.86
N ILE A 208 9.73 -7.32 7.90
CA ILE A 208 9.44 -6.35 8.96
C ILE A 208 9.08 -7.08 10.25
N ASP A 209 9.84 -6.78 11.31
CA ASP A 209 9.54 -7.19 12.68
C ASP A 209 8.95 -6.03 13.49
N PHE A 210 7.63 -6.04 13.62
CA PHE A 210 6.88 -5.07 14.42
C PHE A 210 7.19 -5.12 15.92
N THR A 211 7.82 -6.18 16.43
CA THR A 211 8.25 -6.24 17.84
C THR A 211 9.52 -5.43 18.09
N VAL A 212 10.39 -5.30 17.08
CA VAL A 212 11.64 -4.54 17.17
C VAL A 212 11.40 -3.06 16.86
N LEU A 213 10.44 -2.74 15.98
CA LEU A 213 10.07 -1.35 15.65
C LEU A 213 9.72 -0.53 16.91
N GLY A 214 9.03 -1.12 17.88
CA GLY A 214 8.67 -0.46 19.14
C GLY A 214 9.77 -0.36 20.19
N ALA A 215 10.91 -1.05 20.00
CA ALA A 215 12.01 -1.02 20.97
C ALA A 215 12.92 0.21 20.80
N ARG A 216 12.89 0.90 19.64
CA ARG A 216 13.66 2.14 19.37
C ARG A 216 13.12 3.40 20.08
N LYS A 217 12.18 3.23 21.02
CA LYS A 217 11.36 4.21 21.75
C LYS A 217 12.02 5.47 22.35
N ARG A 218 13.34 5.71 22.26
CA ARG A 218 13.99 6.77 23.07
C ARG A 218 15.11 7.63 22.48
N HIS A 219 15.78 7.30 21.38
CA HIS A 219 17.00 8.06 21.02
C HIS A 219 17.09 8.65 19.63
N ASP A 220 16.32 8.16 18.67
CA ASP A 220 16.34 8.74 17.34
C ASP A 220 15.05 9.53 17.17
N LYS A 221 15.17 10.85 17.08
CA LYS A 221 14.08 11.67 16.54
C LYS A 221 13.82 11.14 15.13
N LEU A 222 12.71 10.42 14.97
CA LEU A 222 12.03 10.26 13.69
C LEU A 222 11.58 11.64 13.22
#